data_AF-A0A267DQ47-F1
#
_entry.id   AF-A0A267DQ47-F1
#
_cell.length_a   1.000
_cell.length_b   1.000
_cell.length_c   1.000
_cell.angle_alpha   90.00
_cell.angle_beta   90.00
_cell.angle_gamma   90.00
#
_symmetry.space_group_name_H-M   'P 1'
#
loop_
_entity.id
_entity.type
_entity.pdbx_description
1 polymer ?
#
loop_
_entity_poly.entity_id
_entity_poly.type
_entity_poly.pdbx_seq_one_letter_code
_entity_poly.pdbx_strand_id
1 'polypeptide(L)'
;MAYAAGKRPQFVANPLNPVSYLQLFPRSTQKYIVCYMLFWVFVGLYFIYTGLAVYLFKMAYSSVFEVKPKQMHDILSYFPEVKDDATKITWSHATNSKKLLHDALNGPNRVMVLESDVLMKGAGTSQQELLPIMAHPPDTDSDLTFDEYLATVAASNSTVGIKLDFKAIEVVELCLQRVARVADRLPGPVIVNADILRGPGAPADKEPIDHRRFLRFHSELTPRALLSVVGQPATQPGTSATAATAGSTWSPCGSS
;
A
#
# COMPACT_ATOMS: atom_id res chain seq x y z
N MET A 1 53.50 -3.94 -88.46
CA MET A 1 53.79 -3.65 -87.04
C MET A 1 52.51 -3.88 -86.25
N ALA A 2 52.51 -4.87 -85.37
CA ALA A 2 51.34 -5.29 -84.60
C ALA A 2 51.07 -4.32 -83.44
N TYR A 3 49.83 -3.86 -83.30
CA TYR A 3 49.37 -3.03 -82.18
C TYR A 3 49.07 -3.96 -81.00
N ALA A 4 49.90 -3.91 -79.96
CA ALA A 4 49.65 -4.65 -78.73
C ALA A 4 48.47 -4.01 -77.97
N ALA A 5 47.32 -4.66 -77.99
CA ALA A 5 46.19 -4.33 -77.13
C ALA A 5 46.55 -4.68 -75.67
N GLY A 6 47.02 -3.69 -74.91
CA GLY A 6 47.28 -3.84 -73.49
C GLY A 6 46.00 -4.24 -72.75
N LYS A 7 45.99 -5.43 -72.14
CA LYS A 7 44.92 -5.87 -71.23
C LYS A 7 44.83 -4.86 -70.08
N ARG A 8 43.67 -4.22 -69.91
CA ARG A 8 43.39 -3.42 -68.69
C ARG A 8 43.43 -4.37 -67.49
N PRO A 9 44.11 -4.02 -66.39
CA PRO A 9 44.12 -4.86 -65.20
C PRO A 9 42.68 -5.02 -64.67
N GLN A 10 42.22 -6.26 -64.53
CA GLN A 10 40.99 -6.55 -63.81
C GLN A 10 41.25 -6.33 -62.34
N PHE A 11 40.66 -5.27 -61.78
CA PHE A 11 40.71 -5.04 -60.35
C PHE A 11 39.81 -6.05 -59.64
N VAL A 12 40.38 -6.87 -58.76
CA VAL A 12 39.65 -7.84 -57.94
C VAL A 12 39.56 -7.28 -56.53
N ALA A 13 38.35 -6.94 -56.09
CA ALA A 13 38.14 -6.50 -54.71
C ALA A 13 38.47 -7.64 -53.74
N ASN A 14 39.18 -7.30 -52.67
CA ASN A 14 39.54 -8.24 -51.62
C ASN A 14 38.40 -8.32 -50.60
N PRO A 15 37.72 -9.47 -50.45
CA PRO A 15 36.60 -9.61 -49.52
C PRO A 15 37.00 -9.41 -48.05
N LEU A 16 38.28 -9.56 -47.71
CA LEU A 16 38.80 -9.31 -46.36
C LEU A 16 39.16 -7.84 -46.11
N ASN A 17 39.13 -6.99 -47.14
CA ASN A 17 39.40 -5.55 -47.00
C ASN A 17 38.26 -4.74 -47.63
N PRO A 18 37.30 -4.23 -46.82
CA PRO A 18 36.15 -3.49 -47.33
C PRO A 18 36.54 -2.20 -48.06
N VAL A 19 37.72 -1.62 -47.78
CA VAL A 19 38.26 -0.44 -48.47
C VAL A 19 38.59 -0.75 -49.93
N SER A 20 38.89 -2.00 -50.27
CA SER A 20 39.16 -2.40 -51.66
C SER A 20 37.93 -2.23 -52.56
N TYR A 21 36.71 -2.34 -52.03
CA TYR A 21 35.48 -2.12 -52.79
C TYR A 21 35.27 -0.64 -53.14
N LEU A 22 35.86 0.30 -52.40
CA LEU A 22 35.80 1.74 -52.74
C LEU A 22 36.55 2.03 -54.05
N GLN A 23 37.56 1.23 -54.39
CA GLN A 23 38.35 1.38 -55.62
C GLN A 23 37.57 1.02 -56.90
N LEU A 24 36.39 0.37 -56.75
CA LEU A 24 35.46 0.10 -57.86
C LEU A 24 34.69 1.36 -58.30
N PHE A 25 34.68 2.43 -57.49
CA PHE A 25 33.94 3.67 -57.76
C PHE A 25 34.87 4.84 -58.10
N PRO A 26 34.43 5.82 -58.92
CA PRO A 26 35.22 7.02 -59.24
C PRO A 26 35.63 7.80 -57.98
N ARG A 27 36.83 8.40 -58.00
CA ARG A 27 37.35 9.22 -56.88
C ARG A 27 36.44 10.37 -56.46
N SER A 28 35.68 10.94 -57.40
CA SER A 28 34.66 11.96 -57.12
C SER A 28 33.50 11.44 -56.27
N THR A 29 33.18 10.14 -56.37
CA THR A 29 32.07 9.47 -55.70
C THR A 29 32.47 8.84 -54.37
N GLN A 30 33.73 8.41 -54.23
CA GLN A 30 34.25 7.75 -53.01
C GLN A 30 34.00 8.56 -51.73
N LYS A 31 34.15 9.90 -51.77
CA LYS A 31 33.90 10.78 -50.62
C LYS A 31 32.45 10.70 -50.13
N TYR A 32 31.48 10.60 -51.03
CA TYR A 32 30.06 10.51 -50.68
C TYR A 32 29.70 9.14 -50.10
N ILE A 33 30.32 8.06 -50.61
CA ILE A 33 30.15 6.70 -50.08
C ILE A 33 30.68 6.62 -48.65
N VAL A 34 31.88 7.19 -48.40
CA VAL A 34 32.46 7.25 -47.05
C VAL A 34 31.59 8.10 -46.12
N CYS A 35 31.11 9.27 -46.56
CA CYS A 35 30.18 10.09 -45.77
C CYS A 35 28.89 9.34 -45.42
N TYR A 36 28.33 8.58 -46.36
CA TYR A 36 27.13 7.76 -46.13
C TYR A 36 27.40 6.64 -45.12
N MET A 37 28.51 5.92 -45.24
CA MET A 37 28.88 4.88 -44.28
C MET A 37 29.08 5.46 -42.87
N LEU A 38 29.77 6.60 -42.75
CA LEU A 38 29.96 7.28 -41.47
C LEU A 38 28.63 7.74 -40.87
N PHE A 39 27.73 8.29 -41.69
CA PHE A 39 26.39 8.67 -41.26
C PHE A 39 25.64 7.49 -40.62
N TRP A 40 25.64 6.31 -41.25
CA TRP A 40 24.99 5.13 -40.69
C TRP A 40 25.67 4.58 -39.44
N VAL A 41 26.98 4.72 -39.32
CA VAL A 41 27.70 4.41 -38.06
C VAL A 41 27.22 5.33 -36.94
N PHE A 42 27.10 6.64 -37.18
CA PHE A 42 26.57 7.58 -36.17
C PHE A 42 25.11 7.29 -35.80
N VAL A 43 24.28 6.94 -36.77
CA VAL A 43 22.89 6.51 -36.53
C VAL A 43 22.86 5.27 -35.64
N GLY A 44 23.68 4.25 -35.94
CA GLY A 44 23.77 3.04 -35.12
C GLY A 44 24.24 3.33 -33.69
N LEU A 45 25.28 4.15 -33.53
CA LEU A 45 25.78 4.57 -32.21
C LEU A 45 24.73 5.35 -31.41
N TYR A 46 23.92 6.19 -32.06
CA TYR A 46 22.82 6.90 -31.44
C TYR A 46 21.74 5.94 -30.90
N PHE A 47 21.34 4.93 -31.68
CA PHE A 47 20.38 3.91 -31.22
C PHE A 47 20.93 3.08 -30.05
N ILE A 48 22.22 2.73 -30.07
CA ILE A 48 22.87 2.02 -28.97
C ILE A 48 22.89 2.90 -27.71
N TYR A 49 23.29 4.17 -27.85
CA TYR A 49 23.34 5.11 -26.73
C TYR A 49 21.96 5.35 -26.12
N THR A 50 20.94 5.61 -26.94
CA THR A 50 19.56 5.83 -26.48
C THR A 50 18.98 4.58 -25.84
N GLY A 51 19.20 3.40 -26.43
CA GLY A 51 18.80 2.12 -25.83
C GLY A 51 19.45 1.87 -24.47
N LEU A 52 20.77 2.13 -24.36
CA LEU A 52 21.49 2.02 -23.09
C LEU A 52 21.00 3.04 -22.06
N ALA A 53 20.78 4.29 -22.46
CA ALA A 53 20.26 5.33 -21.56
C ALA A 53 18.86 4.97 -21.03
N VAL A 54 17.97 4.47 -21.89
CA VAL A 54 16.63 3.98 -21.48
C VAL A 54 16.75 2.77 -20.56
N TYR A 55 17.66 1.83 -20.84
CA TYR A 55 17.90 0.67 -19.99
C TYR A 55 18.42 1.07 -18.61
N LEU A 56 19.42 1.95 -18.54
CA LEU A 56 19.97 2.46 -17.28
C LEU A 56 18.95 3.28 -16.52
N PHE A 57 18.15 4.10 -17.20
CA PHE A 57 17.04 4.82 -16.59
C PHE A 57 15.99 3.87 -16.03
N LYS A 58 15.60 2.83 -16.76
CA LYS A 58 14.65 1.81 -16.28
C LYS A 58 15.20 1.06 -15.08
N MET A 59 16.48 0.69 -15.08
CA MET A 59 17.14 0.02 -13.96
C MET A 59 17.21 0.92 -12.73
N ALA A 60 17.65 2.18 -12.89
CA ALA A 60 17.71 3.15 -11.80
C ALA A 60 16.30 3.47 -11.26
N TYR A 61 15.32 3.68 -12.14
CA TYR A 61 13.93 3.91 -11.78
C TYR A 61 13.32 2.71 -11.04
N SER A 62 13.59 1.48 -11.50
CA SER A 62 13.08 0.26 -10.84
C SER A 62 13.76 0.00 -9.49
N SER A 63 15.02 0.38 -9.30
CA SER A 63 15.70 0.27 -8.00
C SER A 63 15.26 1.33 -6.99
N VAL A 64 14.84 2.51 -7.47
CA VAL A 64 14.34 3.60 -6.61
C VAL A 64 12.85 3.42 -6.30
N PHE A 65 12.08 2.88 -7.24
CA PHE A 65 10.66 2.59 -7.13
C PHE A 65 10.37 1.09 -7.12
N GLU A 66 11.17 0.29 -6.40
CA GLU A 66 10.72 -1.03 -5.98
C GLU A 66 9.57 -0.83 -4.98
N VAL A 67 8.39 -0.50 -5.50
CA VAL A 67 7.14 -0.74 -4.81
C VAL A 67 7.03 -2.25 -4.77
N LYS A 68 7.62 -2.85 -3.73
CA LYS A 68 7.34 -4.25 -3.38
C LYS A 68 5.83 -4.41 -3.52
N PRO A 69 5.34 -5.35 -4.34
CA PRO A 69 3.90 -5.55 -4.50
C PRO A 69 3.31 -5.57 -3.11
N LYS A 70 2.31 -4.68 -2.89
CA LYS A 70 1.66 -4.47 -1.61
C LYS A 70 1.14 -5.83 -1.16
N GLN A 71 1.94 -6.56 -0.38
CA GLN A 71 1.55 -7.84 0.17
C GLN A 71 0.50 -7.49 1.21
N MET A 72 -0.76 -7.48 0.76
CA MET A 72 -1.91 -7.28 1.61
C MET A 72 -1.99 -8.55 2.44
N HIS A 73 -1.44 -8.49 3.65
CA HIS A 73 -1.57 -9.56 4.60
C HIS A 73 -3.02 -9.56 5.09
N ASP A 74 -3.77 -10.62 4.77
CA ASP A 74 -5.09 -10.84 5.38
C ASP A 74 -4.92 -11.16 6.88
N ILE A 75 -5.95 -10.90 7.68
CA ILE A 75 -5.96 -11.14 9.12
C ILE A 75 -5.59 -12.59 9.46
N LEU A 76 -6.01 -13.56 8.64
CA LEU A 76 -5.69 -14.97 8.80
C LEU A 76 -4.19 -15.26 8.72
N SER A 77 -3.44 -14.47 7.93
CA SER A 77 -1.99 -14.64 7.82
C SER A 77 -1.24 -14.25 9.09
N TYR A 78 -1.86 -13.49 9.98
CA TYR A 78 -1.31 -13.14 11.31
C TYR A 78 -1.62 -14.18 12.38
N PHE A 79 -2.62 -15.03 12.17
CA PHE A 79 -3.10 -16.02 13.13
C PHE A 79 -3.15 -17.41 12.46
N PRO A 80 -2.01 -18.01 12.10
CA PRO A 80 -1.99 -19.30 11.41
C PRO A 80 -2.70 -20.43 12.18
N GLU A 81 -2.85 -20.29 13.50
CA GLU A 81 -3.60 -21.22 14.33
C GLU A 81 -5.09 -21.33 13.97
N VAL A 82 -5.68 -20.30 13.32
CA VAL A 82 -7.09 -20.33 12.90
C VAL A 82 -7.32 -20.95 11.52
N LYS A 83 -6.24 -21.24 10.77
CA LYS A 83 -6.29 -21.70 9.37
C LYS A 83 -7.16 -20.75 8.51
N ASP A 84 -8.10 -21.31 7.74
CA ASP A 84 -9.01 -20.54 6.88
C ASP A 84 -10.36 -20.20 7.55
N ASP A 85 -10.43 -20.26 8.89
CA ASP A 85 -11.67 -20.06 9.64
C ASP A 85 -11.59 -18.84 10.55
N ALA A 86 -11.99 -17.68 10.01
CA ALA A 86 -11.99 -16.41 10.73
C ALA A 86 -12.91 -16.40 11.97
N THR A 87 -13.86 -17.33 12.09
CA THR A 87 -14.76 -17.42 13.26
C THR A 87 -14.04 -17.86 14.52
N LYS A 88 -12.84 -18.44 14.40
CA LYS A 88 -11.98 -18.84 15.51
C LYS A 88 -11.11 -17.71 16.06
N ILE A 89 -11.08 -16.55 15.39
CA ILE A 89 -10.37 -15.38 15.91
C ILE A 89 -11.08 -14.92 17.18
N THR A 90 -10.34 -14.85 18.29
CA THR A 90 -10.86 -14.39 19.57
C THR A 90 -10.68 -12.88 19.72
N TRP A 91 -11.73 -12.21 20.22
CA TRP A 91 -11.79 -10.76 20.31
C TRP A 91 -11.98 -10.31 21.75
N SER A 92 -11.31 -9.23 22.14
CA SER A 92 -11.71 -8.42 23.29
C SER A 92 -12.40 -7.16 22.76
N HIS A 93 -13.68 -7.03 23.04
CA HIS A 93 -14.51 -5.93 22.56
C HIS A 93 -14.51 -4.76 23.53
N ALA A 94 -14.61 -3.54 23.00
CA ALA A 94 -14.64 -2.28 23.75
C ALA A 94 -13.53 -2.21 24.81
N THR A 95 -12.29 -2.53 24.42
CA THR A 95 -11.11 -2.54 25.29
C THR A 95 -10.65 -1.10 25.54
N ASN A 96 -11.45 -0.36 26.31
CA ASN A 96 -11.40 1.10 26.41
C ASN A 96 -10.87 1.60 27.76
N SER A 97 -10.29 0.74 28.60
CA SER A 97 -9.70 1.14 29.89
C SER A 97 -8.40 0.39 30.16
N LYS A 98 -7.56 0.93 31.05
CA LYS A 98 -6.30 0.29 31.47
C LYS A 98 -6.53 -1.10 32.01
N LYS A 99 -7.59 -1.28 32.81
CA LYS A 99 -7.97 -2.58 33.36
C LYS A 99 -8.34 -3.57 32.26
N LEU A 100 -9.22 -3.20 31.33
CA LEU A 100 -9.65 -4.09 30.24
C LEU A 100 -8.48 -4.46 29.33
N LEU A 101 -7.61 -3.51 29.01
CA LEU A 101 -6.41 -3.76 28.22
C LEU A 101 -5.48 -4.75 28.93
N HIS A 102 -5.23 -4.54 30.23
CA HIS A 102 -4.43 -5.44 31.04
C HIS A 102 -5.02 -6.86 31.06
N ASP A 103 -6.32 -6.98 31.33
CA ASP A 103 -7.01 -8.27 31.42
C ASP A 103 -7.03 -9.00 30.08
N ALA A 104 -7.18 -8.27 28.97
CA ALA A 104 -7.15 -8.86 27.63
C ALA A 104 -5.77 -9.35 27.20
N LEU A 105 -4.70 -8.66 27.63
CA LEU A 105 -3.31 -9.03 27.31
C LEU A 105 -2.76 -10.15 28.22
N ASN A 106 -3.15 -10.16 29.49
CA ASN A 106 -2.58 -11.03 30.53
C ASN A 106 -3.56 -12.06 31.07
N GLY A 107 -4.79 -12.09 30.56
CA GLY A 107 -5.83 -13.02 30.99
C GLY A 107 -5.50 -14.48 30.66
N PRO A 108 -6.23 -15.43 31.27
CA PRO A 108 -5.99 -16.86 31.07
C PRO A 108 -6.37 -17.34 29.64
N ASN A 109 -7.24 -16.61 28.95
CA ASN A 109 -7.70 -16.93 27.61
C ASN A 109 -6.96 -16.07 26.59
N ARG A 110 -6.47 -16.69 25.51
CA ARG A 110 -5.80 -15.97 24.42
C ARG A 110 -6.79 -15.07 23.68
N VAL A 111 -6.53 -13.77 23.68
CA VAL A 111 -7.15 -12.78 22.79
C VAL A 111 -6.25 -12.57 21.58
N MET A 112 -6.82 -12.67 20.37
CA MET A 112 -6.09 -12.45 19.12
C MET A 112 -6.22 -11.01 18.63
N VAL A 113 -7.38 -10.37 18.82
CA VAL A 113 -7.59 -8.98 18.41
C VAL A 113 -8.25 -8.16 19.52
N LEU A 114 -7.65 -7.01 19.82
CA LEU A 114 -8.21 -5.99 20.70
C LEU A 114 -9.00 -5.00 19.86
N GLU A 115 -10.30 -4.93 20.07
CA GLU A 115 -11.15 -3.90 19.49
C GLU A 115 -11.36 -2.79 20.52
N SER A 116 -11.03 -1.56 20.11
CA SER A 116 -11.03 -0.37 20.97
C SER A 116 -11.54 0.84 20.21
N ASP A 117 -12.38 1.60 20.89
CA ASP A 117 -13.03 2.79 20.35
C ASP A 117 -12.16 4.03 20.57
N VAL A 118 -12.08 4.91 19.57
CA VAL A 118 -11.19 6.08 19.62
C VAL A 118 -11.97 7.37 19.41
N LEU A 119 -11.80 8.32 20.35
CA LEU A 119 -12.34 9.68 20.27
C LEU A 119 -11.42 10.68 20.99
N MET A 120 -11.67 11.98 20.78
CA MET A 120 -10.99 13.03 21.53
C MET A 120 -11.57 13.15 22.94
N LYS A 121 -10.74 13.31 23.96
CA LYS A 121 -11.21 13.55 25.33
C LYS A 121 -12.15 14.76 25.34
N GLY A 122 -13.31 14.60 25.97
CA GLY A 122 -14.37 15.61 25.99
C GLY A 122 -15.11 15.81 24.67
N ALA A 123 -15.03 14.86 23.72
CA ALA A 123 -15.68 14.97 22.40
C ALA A 123 -17.16 15.39 22.50
N GLY A 124 -17.54 16.41 21.72
CA GLY A 124 -18.91 16.94 21.73
C GLY A 124 -19.23 17.85 22.93
N THR A 125 -18.25 18.23 23.73
CA THR A 125 -18.40 19.17 24.86
C THR A 125 -17.53 20.42 24.69
N SER A 126 -17.75 21.44 25.54
CA SER A 126 -16.87 22.61 25.61
C SER A 126 -15.48 22.33 26.19
N GLN A 127 -15.28 21.15 26.78
CA GLN A 127 -14.02 20.70 27.37
C GLN A 127 -13.25 19.76 26.44
N GLN A 128 -13.55 19.76 25.14
CA GLN A 128 -12.84 18.91 24.19
C GLN A 128 -11.35 19.29 24.11
N GLU A 129 -10.48 18.30 24.30
CA GLU A 129 -9.03 18.44 24.25
C GLU A 129 -8.45 17.75 23.01
N LEU A 130 -7.28 18.20 22.54
CA LEU A 130 -6.51 17.51 21.49
C LEU A 130 -5.77 16.28 22.04
N LEU A 131 -6.50 15.43 22.79
CA LEU A 131 -5.99 14.24 23.45
C LEU A 131 -6.85 13.04 23.05
N PRO A 132 -6.37 12.19 22.12
CA PRO A 132 -7.05 10.95 21.79
C PRO A 132 -7.04 9.96 22.96
N ILE A 133 -8.19 9.38 23.24
CA ILE A 133 -8.41 8.41 24.32
C ILE A 133 -9.17 7.20 23.80
N MET A 134 -9.09 6.09 24.54
CA MET A 134 -9.89 4.90 24.24
C MET A 134 -11.24 5.01 24.94
N ALA A 135 -12.31 5.32 24.22
CA ALA A 135 -13.65 5.52 24.77
C ALA A 135 -14.74 5.36 23.72
N HIS A 136 -15.92 4.91 24.15
CA HIS A 136 -17.12 4.80 23.32
C HIS A 136 -18.23 5.73 23.86
N PRO A 137 -18.89 6.53 23.01
CA PRO A 137 -20.02 7.36 23.46
C PRO A 137 -21.12 6.55 24.18
N PRO A 138 -21.74 7.07 25.25
CA PRO A 138 -21.72 8.46 25.70
C PRO A 138 -20.49 8.83 26.53
N ASP A 139 -19.59 7.89 26.84
CA ASP A 139 -18.38 8.21 27.58
C ASP A 139 -17.43 9.05 26.71
N THR A 140 -17.09 10.23 27.21
CA THR A 140 -16.14 11.16 26.56
C THR A 140 -14.83 11.26 27.32
N ASP A 141 -14.62 10.40 28.32
CA ASP A 141 -13.37 10.32 29.08
C ASP A 141 -12.97 8.86 29.34
N SER A 142 -11.69 8.62 29.57
CA SER A 142 -11.11 7.32 29.85
C SER A 142 -9.81 7.44 30.63
N ASP A 143 -9.51 6.44 31.44
CA ASP A 143 -8.22 6.31 32.13
C ASP A 143 -7.06 5.88 31.19
N LEU A 144 -7.38 5.61 29.92
CA LEU A 144 -6.47 5.08 28.92
C LEU A 144 -6.37 6.01 27.70
N THR A 145 -5.23 6.69 27.59
CA THR A 145 -4.93 7.47 26.38
C THR A 145 -4.55 6.57 25.21
N PHE A 146 -4.70 7.08 23.99
CA PHE A 146 -4.32 6.34 22.78
C PHE A 146 -2.82 6.01 22.72
N ASP A 147 -1.97 6.93 23.19
CA ASP A 147 -0.51 6.70 23.21
C ASP A 147 -0.12 5.63 24.23
N GLU A 148 -0.75 5.66 25.43
CA GLU A 148 -0.56 4.60 26.44
C GLU A 148 -1.02 3.25 25.89
N TYR A 149 -2.18 3.18 25.25
CA TYR A 149 -2.66 1.95 24.61
C TYR A 149 -1.64 1.39 23.62
N LEU A 150 -1.16 2.20 22.68
CA LEU A 150 -0.18 1.76 21.69
C LEU A 150 1.13 1.31 22.35
N ALA A 151 1.60 2.05 23.36
CA ALA A 151 2.81 1.71 24.10
C ALA A 151 2.66 0.38 24.85
N THR A 152 1.52 0.16 25.51
CA THR A 152 1.23 -1.09 26.23
C THR A 152 1.12 -2.28 25.28
N VAL A 153 0.44 -2.12 24.14
CA VAL A 153 0.34 -3.18 23.12
C VAL A 153 1.72 -3.50 22.53
N ALA A 154 2.49 -2.49 22.16
CA ALA A 154 3.84 -2.67 21.60
C ALA A 154 4.83 -3.30 22.60
N ALA A 155 4.64 -3.06 23.90
CA ALA A 155 5.46 -3.66 24.95
C ALA A 155 4.97 -5.05 25.40
N SER A 156 3.82 -5.52 24.90
CA SER A 156 3.27 -6.81 25.28
C SER A 156 4.07 -7.96 24.66
N ASN A 157 4.17 -9.08 25.38
CA ASN A 157 4.79 -10.31 24.87
C ASN A 157 3.80 -11.18 24.07
N SER A 158 2.63 -10.63 23.68
CA SER A 158 1.57 -11.36 22.98
C SER A 158 1.55 -10.98 21.51
N THR A 159 1.41 -11.97 20.62
CA THR A 159 1.03 -11.74 19.22
C THR A 159 -0.45 -11.40 19.19
N VAL A 160 -0.76 -10.11 19.27
CA VAL A 160 -2.12 -9.54 19.29
C VAL A 160 -2.26 -8.46 18.23
N GLY A 161 -3.38 -8.49 17.50
CA GLY A 161 -3.79 -7.43 16.59
C GLY A 161 -4.62 -6.36 17.30
N ILE A 162 -4.73 -5.19 16.67
CA ILE A 162 -5.60 -4.11 17.14
C ILE A 162 -6.60 -3.72 16.06
N LYS A 163 -7.86 -3.53 16.44
CA LYS A 163 -8.91 -2.90 15.63
C LYS A 163 -9.25 -1.57 16.29
N LEU A 164 -8.89 -0.49 15.61
CA LEU A 164 -9.18 0.88 16.05
C LEU A 164 -10.50 1.31 15.43
N ASP A 165 -11.54 1.45 16.25
CA ASP A 165 -12.85 1.92 15.83
C ASP A 165 -13.02 3.42 16.09
N PHE A 166 -12.82 4.22 15.05
CA PHE A 166 -12.89 5.67 15.16
C PHE A 166 -14.34 6.14 15.25
N LYS A 167 -14.65 6.95 16.27
CA LYS A 167 -16.01 7.49 16.50
C LYS A 167 -16.22 8.91 15.99
N ALA A 168 -15.14 9.58 15.58
CA ALA A 168 -15.16 10.95 15.08
C ALA A 168 -14.05 11.15 14.05
N ILE A 169 -14.26 11.99 13.03
CA ILE A 169 -13.26 12.19 11.97
C ILE A 169 -12.05 13.01 12.45
N GLU A 170 -12.25 13.86 13.44
CA GLU A 170 -11.27 14.80 14.00
C GLU A 170 -10.09 14.07 14.66
N VAL A 171 -10.29 12.83 15.11
CA VAL A 171 -9.26 12.05 15.81
C VAL A 171 -8.44 11.16 14.86
N VAL A 172 -8.97 10.85 13.67
CA VAL A 172 -8.43 9.84 12.76
C VAL A 172 -7.01 10.18 12.32
N GLU A 173 -6.80 11.39 11.78
CA GLU A 173 -5.50 11.77 11.22
C GLU A 173 -4.38 11.68 12.27
N LEU A 174 -4.62 12.27 13.45
CA LEU A 174 -3.66 12.28 14.56
C LEU A 174 -3.32 10.86 15.04
N CYS A 175 -4.32 9.99 15.18
CA CYS A 175 -4.12 8.61 15.60
C CYS A 175 -3.40 7.77 14.54
N LEU A 176 -3.75 7.92 13.26
CA LEU A 176 -3.07 7.18 12.19
C LEU A 176 -1.60 7.62 12.04
N GLN A 177 -1.27 8.90 12.24
CA GLN A 177 0.12 9.36 12.33
C GLN A 177 0.88 8.72 13.50
N ARG A 178 0.22 8.53 14.66
CA ARG A 178 0.79 7.84 15.83
C ARG A 178 1.04 6.35 15.54
N VAL A 179 0.06 5.67 14.94
CA VAL A 179 0.19 4.27 14.50
C VAL A 179 1.36 4.11 13.52
N ALA A 180 1.45 4.97 12.50
CA ALA A 180 2.51 4.91 11.50
C ALA A 180 3.92 4.97 12.13
N ARG A 181 4.10 5.75 13.20
CA ARG A 181 5.38 5.89 13.93
C ARG A 181 5.78 4.65 14.72
N VAL A 182 4.82 3.81 15.13
CA VAL A 182 5.08 2.63 15.96
C VAL A 182 4.74 1.32 15.26
N ALA A 183 4.38 1.35 13.97
CA ALA A 183 3.88 0.21 13.23
C ALA A 183 4.82 -1.01 13.31
N ASP A 184 6.12 -0.80 13.19
CA ASP A 184 7.13 -1.88 13.26
C ASP A 184 7.30 -2.49 14.66
N ARG A 185 6.75 -1.84 15.70
CA ARG A 185 6.79 -2.32 17.09
C ARG A 185 5.48 -3.00 17.51
N LEU A 186 4.43 -2.91 16.71
CA LEU A 186 3.16 -3.56 17.02
C LEU A 186 3.28 -5.07 16.72
N PRO A 187 2.84 -5.94 17.64
CA PRO A 187 3.09 -7.38 17.53
C PRO A 187 2.17 -8.12 16.55
N GLY A 188 1.17 -7.43 15.97
CA GLY A 188 0.16 -8.03 15.12
C GLY A 188 -0.48 -7.04 14.14
N PRO A 189 -1.58 -7.43 13.48
CA PRO A 189 -2.20 -6.60 12.45
C PRO A 189 -2.83 -5.35 13.06
N VAL A 190 -2.81 -4.26 12.30
CA VAL A 190 -3.63 -3.08 12.58
C VAL A 190 -4.82 -3.10 11.63
N ILE A 191 -6.02 -3.01 12.20
CA ILE A 191 -7.29 -2.88 11.51
C ILE A 191 -7.83 -1.48 11.82
N VAL A 192 -8.12 -0.71 10.78
CA VAL A 192 -8.68 0.63 10.87
C VAL A 192 -10.16 0.54 10.51
N ASN A 193 -11.03 0.94 11.44
CA ASN A 193 -12.49 0.88 11.31
C ASN A 193 -13.12 2.25 11.58
N ALA A 194 -14.19 2.54 10.86
CA ALA A 194 -15.05 3.67 11.15
C ALA A 194 -16.43 3.45 10.54
N ASP A 195 -17.42 4.06 11.18
CA ASP A 195 -18.82 4.09 10.75
C ASP A 195 -19.02 5.12 9.61
N ILE A 196 -18.49 4.81 8.42
CA ILE A 196 -18.49 5.74 7.27
C ILE A 196 -19.71 5.60 6.35
N LEU A 197 -20.55 4.58 6.58
CA LEU A 197 -21.81 4.35 5.88
C LEU A 197 -22.98 4.47 6.84
N ARG A 198 -24.09 5.05 6.36
CA ARG A 198 -25.36 4.99 7.07
C ARG A 198 -25.90 3.57 6.95
N GLY A 199 -26.05 2.87 8.08
CA GLY A 199 -26.64 1.53 8.05
C GLY A 199 -28.17 1.57 8.12
N PRO A 200 -28.82 0.43 7.87
CA PRO A 200 -30.28 0.31 7.91
C PRO A 200 -30.84 0.67 9.30
N GLY A 201 -31.80 1.60 9.34
CA GLY A 201 -32.46 2.01 10.58
C GLY A 201 -31.64 2.94 11.49
N ALA A 202 -30.48 3.44 11.03
CA ALA A 202 -29.74 4.45 11.76
C ALA A 202 -30.57 5.74 11.93
N PRO A 203 -30.56 6.38 13.13
CA PRO A 203 -31.25 7.64 13.37
C PRO A 203 -30.86 8.70 12.33
N ALA A 204 -31.83 9.48 11.86
CA ALA A 204 -31.61 10.47 10.79
C ALA A 204 -30.59 11.54 11.19
N ASP A 205 -30.56 11.88 12.48
CA ASP A 205 -29.68 12.85 13.13
C ASP A 205 -28.26 12.33 13.41
N LYS A 206 -28.04 11.01 13.35
CA LYS A 206 -26.69 10.45 13.46
C LYS A 206 -26.02 10.47 12.09
N GLU A 207 -25.03 11.36 11.93
CA GLU A 207 -24.25 11.45 10.70
C GLU A 207 -23.13 10.38 10.65
N PRO A 208 -22.93 9.71 9.51
CA PRO A 208 -21.75 8.89 9.29
C PRO A 208 -20.46 9.71 9.30
N ILE A 209 -19.35 9.08 9.65
CA ILE A 209 -18.02 9.68 9.53
C ILE A 209 -17.72 9.99 8.05
N ASP A 210 -17.05 11.12 7.79
CA ASP A 210 -16.65 11.53 6.45
C ASP A 210 -15.75 10.47 5.79
N HIS A 211 -16.35 9.66 4.91
CA HIS A 211 -15.71 8.58 4.19
C HIS A 211 -14.52 9.05 3.35
N ARG A 212 -14.59 10.25 2.74
CA ARG A 212 -13.51 10.75 1.88
C ARG A 212 -12.28 11.07 2.70
N ARG A 213 -12.45 11.78 3.81
CA ARG A 213 -11.35 12.10 4.72
C ARG A 213 -10.77 10.84 5.35
N PHE A 214 -11.62 9.93 5.84
CA PHE A 214 -11.19 8.68 6.45
C PHE A 214 -10.35 7.82 5.50
N LEU A 215 -10.85 7.57 4.28
CA LEU A 215 -10.15 6.77 3.27
C LEU A 215 -8.84 7.43 2.81
N ARG A 216 -8.83 8.76 2.68
CA ARG A 216 -7.60 9.51 2.37
C ARG A 216 -6.55 9.32 3.47
N PHE A 217 -6.91 9.55 4.74
CA PHE A 217 -5.99 9.39 5.86
C PHE A 217 -5.45 7.96 5.99
N HIS A 218 -6.32 6.94 5.79
CA HIS A 218 -5.87 5.54 5.74
C HIS A 218 -4.84 5.32 4.63
N SER A 219 -5.15 5.76 3.40
CA SER A 219 -4.30 5.56 2.24
C SER A 219 -2.93 6.25 2.34
N GLU A 220 -2.89 7.42 2.96
CA GLU A 220 -1.68 8.24 3.09
C GLU A 220 -0.82 7.81 4.29
N LEU A 221 -1.44 7.49 5.44
CA LEU A 221 -0.72 7.30 6.70
C LEU A 221 -0.53 5.83 7.08
N THR A 222 -1.47 4.96 6.73
CA THR A 222 -1.47 3.55 7.16
C THR A 222 -1.83 2.59 6.01
N PRO A 223 -1.17 2.67 4.84
CA PRO A 223 -1.53 1.86 3.68
C PRO A 223 -1.39 0.35 3.89
N ARG A 224 -0.63 -0.08 4.92
CA ARG A 224 -0.44 -1.49 5.32
C ARG A 224 -1.47 -1.99 6.32
N ALA A 225 -2.24 -1.10 6.95
CA ALA A 225 -3.30 -1.50 7.87
C ALA A 225 -4.49 -2.06 7.08
N LEU A 226 -5.11 -3.10 7.64
CA LEU A 226 -6.36 -3.66 7.14
C LEU A 226 -7.47 -2.62 7.29
N LEU A 227 -8.29 -2.47 6.26
CA LEU A 227 -9.42 -1.56 6.27
C LEU A 227 -10.70 -2.36 6.56
N SER A 228 -11.41 -1.99 7.61
CA SER A 228 -12.74 -2.51 7.92
C SER A 228 -13.76 -1.39 7.74
N VAL A 229 -14.74 -1.60 6.85
CA VAL A 229 -15.80 -0.63 6.59
C VAL A 229 -17.11 -1.24 7.04
N VAL A 230 -17.77 -0.61 8.00
CA VAL A 230 -19.07 -1.06 8.52
C VAL A 230 -20.06 0.10 8.44
N GLY A 231 -21.34 -0.22 8.24
CA GLY A 231 -22.43 0.74 8.33
C GLY A 231 -23.01 0.76 9.74
N GLN A 232 -23.44 1.94 10.20
CA GLN A 232 -24.01 2.12 11.55
C GLN A 232 -25.29 1.27 11.73
N PRO A 233 -25.33 0.26 12.63
CA PRO A 233 -26.56 -0.45 12.91
C PRO A 233 -27.55 0.43 13.69
N ALA A 234 -28.85 0.18 13.51
CA ALA A 234 -29.86 0.71 14.42
C ALA A 234 -29.56 0.25 15.86
N THR A 235 -29.42 1.18 16.80
CA THR A 235 -29.27 0.84 18.22
C THR A 235 -30.57 0.19 18.71
N GLN A 236 -30.58 -1.14 18.82
CA GLN A 236 -31.50 -1.85 19.70
C GLN A 236 -30.78 -2.05 21.04
N PRO A 237 -31.35 -1.65 22.18
CA PRO A 237 -30.73 -1.94 23.48
C PRO A 237 -30.72 -3.45 23.68
N GLY A 238 -29.52 -4.06 23.70
CA GLY A 238 -29.33 -5.44 24.16
C GLY A 238 -28.81 -6.48 23.17
N THR A 239 -28.43 -6.13 21.94
CA THR A 239 -27.82 -7.11 21.01
C THR A 239 -26.45 -6.65 20.53
N SER A 240 -25.41 -7.26 21.09
CA SER A 240 -24.07 -7.31 20.50
C SER A 240 -24.17 -7.84 19.07
N ALA A 241 -23.77 -7.01 18.11
CA ALA A 241 -23.67 -7.43 16.72
C ALA A 241 -22.60 -8.52 16.61
N THR A 242 -23.07 -9.76 16.51
CA THR A 242 -22.27 -10.95 16.23
C THR A 242 -21.63 -10.80 14.86
N ALA A 243 -20.42 -11.34 14.71
CA ALA A 243 -19.52 -11.26 13.56
C ALA A 243 -20.04 -11.87 12.23
N ALA A 244 -21.35 -11.96 12.01
CA ALA A 244 -21.95 -12.58 10.83
C ALA A 244 -22.05 -11.65 9.60
N THR A 245 -21.90 -10.33 9.75
CA THR A 245 -22.13 -9.39 8.63
C THR A 245 -20.89 -9.07 7.80
N ALA A 246 -19.72 -9.64 8.11
CA ALA A 246 -18.49 -9.46 7.32
C ALA A 246 -18.34 -10.46 6.15
N GLY A 247 -19.33 -11.34 5.94
CA GLY A 247 -19.26 -12.45 4.97
C GLY A 247 -19.98 -12.27 3.63
N SER A 248 -20.60 -11.11 3.33
CA SER A 248 -21.30 -10.94 2.04
C SER A 248 -20.33 -10.54 0.92
N THR A 249 -19.66 -11.56 0.38
CA THR A 249 -19.37 -11.78 -1.04
C THR A 249 -19.55 -10.59 -2.01
N TRP A 250 -18.43 -10.06 -2.49
CA TRP A 250 -18.36 -9.48 -3.84
C TRP A 250 -18.58 -10.61 -4.86
N SER A 251 -19.75 -10.65 -5.49
CA SER A 251 -19.95 -11.44 -6.71
C SER A 251 -19.52 -10.59 -7.91
N PRO A 252 -18.63 -11.05 -8.80
CA PRO A 252 -18.36 -10.35 -10.05
C PRO A 252 -19.57 -10.54 -10.97
N CYS A 253 -20.08 -9.44 -11.53
CA CYS A 253 -21.09 -9.48 -12.58
C CYS A 253 -20.63 -10.41 -13.71
N GLY A 254 -21.33 -11.52 -13.86
CA GLY A 254 -21.30 -12.33 -15.06
C GLY A 254 -21.97 -11.58 -16.20
N SER A 255 -21.27 -11.49 -17.32
CA SER A 255 -21.79 -11.15 -18.63
C SER A 255 -22.91 -12.11 -19.04
N SER A 256 -24.07 -11.57 -19.39
CA SER A 256 -25.04 -12.15 -20.32
C SER A 256 -25.33 -11.13 -21.40
#